data_AF-A0A1Q7PXJ9-F1
#
_entry.id   AF-A0A1Q7PXJ9-F1
#
_cell.length_a   1.000
_cell.length_b   1.000
_cell.length_c   1.000
_cell.angle_alpha   90.00
_cell.angle_beta   90.00
_cell.angle_gamma   90.00
#
_symmetry.space_group_name_H-M   'P 1'
#
loop_
_entity.id
_entity.type
_entity.pdbx_description
1 polymer ?
#
loop_
_entity_poly.entity_id
_entity_poly.type
_entity_poly.pdbx_seq_one_letter_code
_entity_poly.pdbx_strand_id
1 'polypeptide(L)'
;MGQSRQGKAEKGGTVANLAVGALAQHYTVDFEILPTAEGGILRLHKGNTGLMGGLIGVEKVNLEFNQMSDTMVSWFAQQGLLINVKRN
;
A
#
# COMPACT_ATOMS: atom_id res chain seq x y z
N MET A 1 10.15 -19.91 12.46
CA MET A 1 9.78 -18.94 11.40
C MET A 1 8.41 -18.40 11.74
N GLY A 2 8.29 -17.08 11.98
CA GLY A 2 7.03 -16.48 12.38
C GLY A 2 6.03 -16.42 11.23
N GLN A 3 4.73 -16.54 11.54
CA GLN A 3 3.68 -16.47 10.52
C GLN A 3 3.67 -15.06 9.88
N SER A 4 3.62 -14.98 8.55
CA SER A 4 3.47 -13.70 7.88
C SER A 4 2.05 -13.17 8.09
N ARG A 5 1.95 -11.87 8.39
CA ARG A 5 0.66 -11.19 8.51
C ARG A 5 0.41 -10.41 7.23
N GLN A 6 -0.64 -10.78 6.54
CA GLN A 6 -1.07 -10.15 5.30
C GLN A 6 -2.34 -9.34 5.57
N GLY A 7 -2.47 -8.22 4.87
CA GLY A 7 -3.69 -7.42 4.91
C GLY A 7 -3.84 -6.63 3.62
N LYS A 8 -5.10 -6.32 3.32
CA LYS A 8 -5.48 -5.51 2.16
C LYS A 8 -6.15 -4.25 2.68
N ALA A 9 -5.62 -3.10 2.29
CA ALA A 9 -6.24 -1.81 2.53
C ALA A 9 -6.83 -1.30 1.22
N GLU A 10 -8.12 -0.98 1.24
CA GLU A 10 -8.82 -0.41 0.08
C GLU A 10 -9.35 0.97 0.44
N LYS A 11 -9.08 1.95 -0.42
CA LYS A 11 -9.65 3.30 -0.34
C LYS A 11 -10.54 3.48 -1.57
N GLY A 12 -11.81 3.80 -1.32
CA GLY A 12 -12.86 3.87 -2.34
C GLY A 12 -13.60 2.53 -2.49
N GLY A 13 -14.93 2.57 -2.52
CA GLY A 13 -15.77 1.38 -2.69
C GLY A 13 -16.17 1.18 -4.15
N THR A 14 -16.21 -0.07 -4.62
CA THR A 14 -16.65 -0.44 -5.98
C THR A 14 -17.98 0.22 -6.38
N VAL A 15 -18.92 0.35 -5.42
CA VAL A 15 -20.23 0.98 -5.62
C VAL A 15 -20.15 2.50 -5.73
N ALA A 16 -19.33 3.15 -4.89
CA ALA A 16 -19.07 4.58 -5.01
C ALA A 16 -18.34 4.92 -6.31
N ASN A 17 -17.56 3.96 -6.84
CA ASN A 17 -16.80 4.13 -8.06
C ASN A 17 -17.62 4.05 -9.35
N LEU A 18 -18.69 3.27 -9.35
CA LEU A 18 -19.68 3.27 -10.42
C LEU A 18 -20.50 4.57 -10.46
N ALA A 19 -20.74 5.19 -9.29
CA ALA A 19 -21.57 6.40 -9.18
C ALA A 19 -20.86 7.71 -9.59
N VAL A 20 -19.53 7.78 -9.48
CA VAL A 20 -18.75 9.02 -9.69
C VAL A 20 -17.91 9.01 -11.00
N GLY A 21 -17.95 7.91 -11.77
CA GLY A 21 -17.22 7.78 -13.03
C GLY A 21 -15.69 7.75 -12.84
N ALA A 22 -14.91 8.01 -13.90
CA ALA A 22 -13.43 7.90 -13.96
C ALA A 22 -12.61 8.66 -12.88
N LEU A 23 -13.28 9.42 -12.00
CA LEU A 23 -12.68 10.13 -10.86
C LEU A 23 -12.67 9.31 -9.57
N ALA A 24 -13.31 8.16 -9.59
CA ALA A 24 -13.50 7.35 -8.41
C ALA A 24 -12.32 6.39 -8.25
N GLN A 25 -11.36 6.86 -7.46
CA GLN A 25 -10.07 6.24 -7.29
C GLN A 25 -10.24 5.00 -6.42
N HIS A 26 -10.50 3.87 -7.07
CA HIS A 26 -10.28 2.58 -6.43
C HIS A 26 -8.79 2.45 -6.19
N TYR A 27 -8.36 2.39 -4.93
CA TYR A 27 -6.97 2.18 -4.57
C TYR A 27 -6.86 0.98 -3.65
N THR A 28 -6.02 0.03 -4.03
CA THR A 28 -5.80 -1.21 -3.29
C THR A 28 -4.33 -1.33 -2.96
N VAL A 29 -4.03 -1.66 -1.71
CA VAL A 29 -2.67 -2.01 -1.28
C VAL A 29 -2.73 -3.32 -0.54
N ASP A 30 -1.88 -4.24 -0.97
CA ASP A 30 -1.60 -5.44 -0.22
C ASP A 30 -0.31 -5.21 0.58
N PHE A 31 -0.36 -5.46 1.88
CA PHE A 31 0.81 -5.38 2.73
C PHE A 31 1.08 -6.74 3.37
N GLU A 32 2.36 -7.09 3.45
CA GLU A 32 2.84 -8.30 4.12
C GLU A 32 3.93 -7.91 5.12
N ILE A 33 3.74 -8.32 6.38
CA ILE A 33 4.71 -8.17 7.45
C ILE A 33 5.28 -9.55 7.75
N LEU A 34 6.58 -9.71 7.50
CA LEU A 34 7.34 -10.93 7.75
C LEU A 34 8.24 -10.72 8.97
N PRO A 35 7.88 -11.27 10.14
CA PRO A 35 8.76 -11.23 11.31
C PRO A 35 9.97 -12.15 11.09
N THR A 36 11.17 -11.63 11.32
CA THR A 36 12.45 -12.35 11.25
C THR A 36 13.12 -12.38 12.63
N ALA A 37 14.19 -13.14 12.77
CA ALA A 37 14.93 -13.22 14.04
C ALA A 37 15.62 -11.88 14.42
N GLU A 38 15.83 -11.00 13.44
CA GLU A 38 16.54 -9.74 13.59
C GLU A 38 15.58 -8.52 13.61
N GLY A 39 14.25 -8.74 13.56
CA GLY A 39 13.24 -7.67 13.40
C GLY A 39 12.10 -8.06 12.43
N GLY A 40 11.71 -7.16 11.52
CA GLY A 40 10.64 -7.39 10.55
C GLY A 40 10.93 -6.83 9.15
N ILE A 41 10.44 -7.54 8.13
CA ILE A 41 10.42 -7.09 6.74
C ILE A 41 9.00 -6.64 6.40
N LEU A 42 8.85 -5.40 5.94
CA LEU A 42 7.60 -4.87 5.42
C LEU A 42 7.62 -4.90 3.88
N ARG A 43 6.65 -5.58 3.29
CA ARG A 43 6.42 -5.61 1.85
C ARG A 43 5.12 -4.90 1.53
N LEU A 44 5.19 -3.95 0.60
CA LEU A 44 4.04 -3.20 0.14
C LEU A 44 3.88 -3.43 -1.36
N HIS A 45 2.67 -3.81 -1.75
CA HIS A 45 2.29 -4.13 -3.10
C HIS A 45 1.14 -3.24 -3.53
N LYS A 46 1.29 -2.58 -4.66
CA LYS A 46 0.23 -1.77 -5.25
C LYS A 46 -0.77 -2.69 -5.97
N GLY A 47 -2.00 -2.77 -5.47
CA GLY A 47 -3.05 -3.65 -5.99
C GLY A 47 -3.73 -3.13 -7.27
N ASN A 48 -3.52 -1.87 -7.66
CA ASN A 48 -3.92 -1.38 -8.98
C ASN A 48 -3.00 -0.25 -9.47
N THR A 49 -3.03 -0.02 -10.78
CA THR A 49 -2.15 0.93 -11.45
C THR A 49 -2.73 2.35 -11.58
N GLY A 50 -4.03 2.55 -11.30
CA GLY A 50 -4.71 3.81 -11.58
C GLY A 50 -4.97 4.10 -13.06
N LEU A 51 -4.71 3.13 -13.96
CA LEU A 51 -4.83 3.26 -15.43
C LEU A 51 -6.20 3.77 -15.91
N MET A 52 -7.28 3.45 -15.18
CA MET A 52 -8.64 3.92 -15.50
C MET A 52 -8.80 5.45 -15.41
N GLY A 53 -7.93 6.14 -14.68
CA GLY A 53 -7.90 7.61 -14.58
C GLY A 53 -6.86 8.27 -15.51
N GLY A 54 -6.28 7.52 -16.46
CA GLY A 54 -5.21 8.02 -17.34
C GLY A 54 -3.91 8.36 -16.57
N LEU A 55 -3.04 9.18 -17.18
CA LEU A 55 -1.73 9.55 -16.60
C LEU A 55 -1.85 10.21 -15.22
N ILE A 56 -2.86 11.08 -15.05
CA ILE A 56 -3.14 11.77 -13.78
C ILE A 56 -3.58 10.76 -12.70
N GLY A 57 -4.41 9.78 -13.06
CA GLY A 57 -4.82 8.71 -12.15
C GLY A 57 -3.65 7.86 -11.68
N VAL A 58 -2.76 7.49 -12.60
CA VAL A 58 -1.52 6.74 -12.30
C VAL A 58 -0.62 7.53 -11.35
N GLU A 59 -0.38 8.81 -11.63
CA GLU A 59 0.50 9.65 -10.81
C GLU A 59 -0.07 9.85 -9.40
N LYS A 60 -1.38 10.07 -9.28
CA LYS A 60 -2.04 10.22 -7.97
C LYS A 60 -1.99 8.92 -7.15
N VAL A 61 -2.22 7.77 -7.78
CA VAL A 61 -2.08 6.46 -7.14
C VAL A 61 -0.64 6.20 -6.67
N ASN A 62 0.36 6.62 -7.45
CA ASN A 62 1.76 6.54 -7.06
C ASN A 62 2.08 7.42 -5.85
N LEU A 63 1.59 8.66 -5.84
CA LEU A 63 1.79 9.60 -4.73
C LEU A 63 1.18 9.06 -3.43
N GLU A 64 -0.07 8.59 -3.47
CA GLU A 64 -0.72 8.03 -2.27
C GLU A 64 0.00 6.76 -1.78
N PHE A 65 0.46 5.89 -2.69
CA PHE A 65 1.27 4.72 -2.32
C PHE A 65 2.58 5.09 -1.64
N ASN A 66 3.28 6.11 -2.16
CA ASN A 66 4.52 6.57 -1.58
C ASN A 66 4.30 7.16 -0.19
N GLN A 67 3.31 8.04 -0.02
CA GLN A 67 3.00 8.65 1.28
C GLN A 67 2.63 7.61 2.35
N MET A 68 1.79 6.64 2.00
CA MET A 68 1.42 5.55 2.90
C MET A 68 2.65 4.69 3.22
N SER A 69 3.45 4.34 2.22
CA SER A 69 4.69 3.58 2.41
C SER A 69 5.64 4.30 3.36
N ASP A 70 5.88 5.59 3.17
CA ASP A 70 6.75 6.39 4.03
C ASP A 70 6.22 6.47 5.47
N THR A 71 4.90 6.60 5.64
CA THR A 71 4.25 6.57 6.96
C THR A 71 4.47 5.24 7.68
N MET A 72 4.26 4.12 6.98
CA MET A 72 4.49 2.79 7.57
C MET A 72 5.97 2.58 7.91
N VAL A 73 6.88 2.95 7.01
CA VAL A 73 8.33 2.89 7.25
C VAL A 73 8.70 3.69 8.50
N SER A 74 8.20 4.92 8.63
CA SER A 74 8.43 5.75 9.80
C SER A 74 7.95 5.09 11.09
N TRP A 75 6.75 4.50 11.08
CA TRP A 75 6.17 3.82 12.23
C TRP A 75 6.95 2.56 12.64
N PHE A 76 7.33 1.71 11.68
CA PHE A 76 8.15 0.53 11.95
C PHE A 76 9.56 0.90 12.42
N ALA A 77 10.15 1.97 11.87
CA ALA A 77 11.44 2.49 12.30
C ALA A 77 11.39 3.05 13.73
N GLN A 78 10.34 3.79 14.09
CA GLN A 78 10.12 4.30 15.46
C GLN A 78 10.03 3.17 16.50
N GLN A 79 9.55 1.99 16.12
CA GLN A 79 9.47 0.83 17.00
C GLN A 79 10.75 0.00 17.06
N GLY A 80 11.79 0.36 16.29
CA GLY A 80 13.03 -0.42 16.18
C GLY A 80 12.83 -1.76 15.47
N LEU A 81 11.72 -1.95 14.77
CA LEU A 81 11.33 -3.23 14.15
C LEU A 81 11.71 -3.31 12.67
N LEU A 82 12.16 -2.21 12.07
CA LEU A 82 12.39 -2.14 10.62
C LEU A 82 13.82 -2.57 10.26
N ILE A 83 13.93 -3.70 9.56
CA ILE A 83 15.20 -4.13 8.94
C ILE A 83 15.26 -3.70 7.48
N ASN A 84 14.15 -3.85 6.75
CA ASN A 84 14.13 -3.61 5.31
C ASN A 84 12.70 -3.30 4.79
N VAL A 85 12.64 -2.56 3.68
CA VAL A 85 11.40 -2.13 3.02
C VAL A 85 11.46 -2.51 1.54
N LYS A 86 10.49 -3.29 1.07
CA LYS A 86 10.37 -3.61 -0.36
C LYS A 86 9.07 -3.04 -0.93
N ARG A 87 9.19 -2.16 -1.92
CA ARG A 87 8.09 -1.53 -2.66
C ARG A 87 8.01 -2.17 -4.05
N ASN A 88 6.88 -2.75 -4.42
CA ASN A 88 6.65 -3.29 -5.77
C ASN A 88 5.30 -2.83 -6.34
#